data_AF-A0A060BNA3-F1
#
_entry.id   AF-A0A060BNA3-F1
#
_cell.length_a   1.000
_cell.length_b   1.000
_cell.length_c   1.000
_cell.angle_alpha   90.00
_cell.angle_beta   90.00
_cell.angle_gamma   90.00
#
_symmetry.space_group_name_H-M   'P 1'
#
loop_
_entity.id
_entity.type
_entity.pdbx_description
1 polymer ?
#
loop_
_entity_poly.entity_id
_entity_poly.type
_entity_poly.pdbx_seq_one_letter_code
_entity_poly.pdbx_strand_id
1 'polypeptide(L)'
;MDAFCVYHYWFDTGPDAGSDGGSDGGGRRLLEKPLDTLLTRSDIPFRYYLAWANEAWRRNWDGLSGEILVDQTYGPGFEARLVASTLPHFADPRYARPDGRRPRFVVYRPTDIPDPAGSVARLRAAWAAAGHPEVELGAVLFHVEGESRVE
;
A
#
# COMPACT_ATOMS: atom_id res chain seq x y z
N MET A 1 5.29 -21.99 2.21
CA MET A 1 4.78 -20.61 2.05
C MET A 1 5.44 -19.77 3.12
N ASP A 2 6.22 -18.75 2.75
CA ASP A 2 7.10 -18.05 3.71
C ASP A 2 6.47 -16.80 4.34
N ALA A 3 5.50 -16.19 3.64
CA ALA A 3 4.66 -15.08 4.15
C ALA A 3 3.42 -14.89 3.25
N PHE A 4 2.40 -14.22 3.79
CA PHE A 4 1.22 -13.77 3.05
C PHE A 4 1.41 -12.35 2.49
N CYS A 5 0.91 -12.11 1.28
CA CYS A 5 0.76 -10.76 0.73
C CYS A 5 -0.59 -10.21 1.20
N VAL A 6 -0.58 -9.14 1.98
CA VAL A 6 -1.81 -8.52 2.51
C VAL A 6 -2.00 -7.17 1.85
N TYR A 7 -3.19 -6.92 1.30
CA TYR A 7 -3.50 -5.62 0.73
C TYR A 7 -3.57 -4.55 1.83
N HIS A 8 -2.84 -3.47 1.59
CA HIS A 8 -2.88 -2.24 2.36
C HIS A 8 -3.77 -1.24 1.61
N TYR A 9 -5.02 -1.15 2.01
CA TYR A 9 -5.98 -0.20 1.43
C TYR A 9 -5.83 1.14 2.14
N TRP A 10 -4.84 1.91 1.67
CA TRP A 10 -4.58 3.26 2.14
C TRP A 10 -4.79 4.22 0.99
N PHE A 11 -5.59 5.26 1.23
CA PHE A 11 -5.99 6.23 0.24
C PHE A 11 -5.50 7.61 0.60
N ASP A 12 -4.86 8.27 -0.35
CA ASP A 12 -4.66 9.71 -0.24
C ASP A 12 -5.93 10.42 -0.66
N THR A 13 -6.71 10.86 0.32
CA THR A 13 -8.04 11.41 0.08
C THR A 13 -8.06 12.95 0.02
N GLY A 14 -6.89 13.60 0.13
CA GLY A 14 -6.79 15.06 0.20
C GLY A 14 -7.35 15.64 1.52
N PRO A 15 -7.28 16.98 1.70
CA PRO A 15 -7.71 17.66 2.91
C PRO A 15 -9.23 17.69 3.11
N ASP A 16 -10.01 17.50 2.04
CA ASP A 16 -11.48 17.66 2.04
C ASP A 16 -12.25 16.34 2.20
N ALA A 17 -11.55 15.23 2.39
CA ALA A 17 -12.20 13.95 2.65
C ALA A 17 -12.88 13.96 4.01
N GLY A 18 -14.21 13.82 4.00
CA GLY A 18 -15.05 13.87 5.20
C GLY A 18 -14.49 13.04 6.36
N SER A 19 -14.65 13.57 7.57
CA SER A 19 -14.13 13.07 8.85
C SER A 19 -14.66 11.70 9.30
N ASP A 20 -15.48 11.03 8.50
CA ASP A 20 -16.31 9.90 8.93
C ASP A 20 -15.56 8.55 8.98
N GLY A 21 -14.23 8.57 8.92
CA GLY A 21 -13.40 7.40 9.19
C GLY A 21 -11.93 7.79 9.34
N GLY A 22 -11.43 7.69 10.58
CA GLY A 22 -10.02 7.77 10.98
C GLY A 22 -9.04 8.24 9.91
N SER A 23 -8.93 9.56 9.73
CA SER A 23 -7.85 10.15 8.93
C SER A 23 -6.56 10.09 9.76
N ASP A 24 -5.71 9.12 9.46
CA ASP A 24 -4.37 9.02 10.04
C ASP A 24 -3.47 10.02 9.32
N GLY A 25 -3.52 11.28 9.74
CA GLY A 25 -2.55 12.30 9.32
C GLY A 25 -2.54 12.58 7.80
N GLY A 26 -3.70 12.52 7.15
CA GLY A 26 -3.88 12.86 5.74
C GLY A 26 -3.99 11.68 4.77
N GLY A 27 -4.26 10.47 5.28
CA GLY A 27 -4.73 9.35 4.47
C GLY A 27 -5.83 8.56 5.18
N ARG A 28 -6.67 7.89 4.39
CA ARG A 28 -7.79 7.06 4.87
C ARG A 28 -7.43 5.59 4.70
N ARG A 29 -7.55 4.79 5.76
CA ARG A 29 -7.45 3.34 5.66
C ARG A 29 -8.83 2.70 5.55
N LEU A 30 -8.94 1.65 4.74
CA LEU A 30 -10.09 0.75 4.71
C LEU A 30 -9.63 -0.66 5.04
N LEU A 31 -10.53 -1.47 5.62
CA LEU A 31 -10.23 -2.86 6.00
C LEU A 31 -8.96 -2.99 6.86
N GLU A 32 -8.68 -2.00 7.69
CA GLU A 32 -7.48 -1.87 8.52
C GLU A 32 -7.50 -2.79 9.75
N LYS A 33 -8.69 -3.14 10.26
CA LYS A 33 -8.87 -3.88 11.51
C LYS A 33 -8.07 -5.20 11.59
N PRO A 34 -7.97 -6.03 10.53
CA PRO A 34 -7.12 -7.23 10.58
C PRO A 34 -5.64 -6.89 10.74
N LEU A 35 -5.14 -5.86 10.03
CA LEU A 35 -3.75 -5.41 10.14
C LEU A 35 -3.46 -4.82 11.53
N ASP A 36 -4.38 -4.03 12.08
CA ASP A 36 -4.27 -3.50 13.44
C ASP A 36 -4.32 -4.61 14.50
N THR A 37 -5.15 -5.64 14.26
CA THR A 37 -5.20 -6.84 15.12
C THR A 37 -3.87 -7.57 15.10
N LEU A 38 -3.25 -7.73 13.93
CA LEU A 38 -1.91 -8.31 13.86
C LEU A 38 -0.94 -7.47 14.70
N LEU A 39 -0.84 -6.17 14.49
CA LEU A 39 0.08 -5.29 15.23
C LEU A 39 -0.11 -5.36 16.75
N THR A 40 -1.35 -5.45 17.23
CA THR A 40 -1.66 -5.52 18.67
C THR A 40 -1.51 -6.91 19.28
N ARG A 41 -1.62 -7.98 18.47
CA ARG A 41 -1.55 -9.37 18.92
C ARG A 41 -0.32 -10.08 18.37
N SER A 42 0.80 -9.91 19.07
CA SER A 42 2.07 -10.58 18.75
C SER A 42 2.00 -12.11 18.90
N ASP A 43 0.99 -12.64 19.60
CA ASP A 43 0.77 -14.07 19.78
C ASP A 43 0.27 -14.79 18.51
N ILE A 44 -0.22 -14.06 17.51
CA ILE A 44 -0.65 -14.63 16.23
C ILE A 44 0.59 -14.86 15.33
N PRO A 45 0.97 -16.11 15.02
CA PRO A 45 2.17 -16.42 14.24
C PRO A 45 1.93 -16.27 12.73
N PHE A 46 1.53 -15.08 12.29
CA PHE A 46 1.20 -14.78 10.90
C PHE A 46 2.30 -13.92 10.26
N ARG A 47 3.07 -14.51 9.33
CA ARG A 47 4.08 -13.78 8.56
C ARG A 47 3.45 -13.10 7.36
N TYR A 48 3.74 -11.82 7.16
CA TYR A 48 3.08 -11.02 6.13
C TYR A 48 3.98 -9.92 5.56
N TYR A 49 3.61 -9.40 4.39
CA TYR A 49 4.09 -8.14 3.85
C TYR A 49 2.94 -7.40 3.17
N LEU A 50 3.11 -6.11 2.92
CA LEU A 50 2.07 -5.26 2.36
C LEU A 50 2.15 -5.15 0.84
N ALA A 51 1.00 -5.15 0.19
CA ALA A 51 0.79 -4.64 -1.15
C ALA A 51 -0.17 -3.46 -1.11
N TRP A 52 0.31 -2.26 -1.44
CA TRP A 52 -0.54 -1.09 -1.51
C TRP A 52 -1.47 -1.17 -2.71
N ALA A 53 -2.78 -1.27 -2.43
CA ALA A 53 -3.83 -1.16 -3.42
C ALA A 53 -4.07 0.33 -3.71
N ASN A 54 -3.33 0.86 -4.67
CA ASN A 54 -3.31 2.27 -5.05
C ASN A 54 -4.41 2.66 -6.06
N GLU A 55 -5.31 1.75 -6.43
CA GLU A 55 -6.45 2.09 -7.28
C GLU A 55 -7.58 2.68 -6.45
N ALA A 56 -8.41 3.55 -7.04
CA ALA A 56 -9.59 4.08 -6.36
C ALA A 56 -10.54 2.93 -5.94
N TRP A 57 -11.15 3.05 -4.77
CA TRP A 57 -12.13 2.06 -4.31
C TRP A 57 -13.48 2.31 -4.99
N ARG A 58 -13.92 1.37 -5.82
CA ARG A 58 -15.17 1.47 -6.58
C ARG A 58 -16.25 0.51 -6.07
N ARG A 59 -17.51 0.84 -6.31
CA ARG A 59 -18.68 0.02 -5.94
C ARG A 59 -18.89 -1.22 -6.84
N ASN A 60 -17.82 -1.78 -7.40
CA ASN A 60 -17.86 -2.93 -8.30
C ASN A 60 -16.75 -3.93 -7.92
N TRP A 61 -16.97 -5.22 -8.21
CA TRP A 61 -16.01 -6.28 -7.86
C TRP A 61 -14.76 -6.26 -8.75
N ASP A 62 -14.84 -5.65 -9.95
CA ASP A 62 -13.75 -5.62 -10.94
C ASP A 62 -12.78 -4.45 -10.76
N GLY A 63 -13.13 -3.42 -9.97
CA GLY A 63 -12.32 -2.22 -9.74
C GLY A 63 -12.10 -1.32 -10.97
N LEU A 64 -12.59 -1.72 -12.15
CA LEU A 64 -12.35 -1.02 -13.42
C LEU A 64 -13.52 -0.10 -13.82
N SER A 65 -14.70 -0.32 -13.25
CA SER A 65 -15.91 0.40 -13.60
C SER A 65 -16.72 0.78 -12.35
N GLY A 66 -17.72 1.64 -12.52
CA GLY A 66 -18.67 2.00 -11.45
C GLY A 66 -18.29 3.22 -10.61
N GLU A 67 -19.17 3.50 -9.64
CA GLU A 67 -19.11 4.65 -8.73
C GLU A 67 -17.86 4.58 -7.85
N ILE A 68 -17.10 5.68 -7.79
CA ILE A 68 -15.97 5.83 -6.86
C ILE A 68 -16.53 6.07 -5.46
N LEU A 69 -16.21 5.18 -4.52
CA LEU A 69 -16.57 5.33 -3.12
C LEU A 69 -15.47 6.02 -2.31
N VAL A 70 -14.20 5.73 -2.64
CA VAL A 70 -13.03 6.43 -2.11
C VAL A 70 -12.05 6.66 -3.24
N ASP A 71 -11.74 7.92 -3.50
CA ASP A 71 -10.82 8.30 -4.55
C ASP A 71 -9.36 8.21 -4.07
N GLN A 72 -8.45 7.97 -5.01
CA GLN A 72 -7.01 8.02 -4.79
C GLN A 72 -6.44 9.24 -5.52
N THR A 73 -6.12 10.30 -4.78
CA THR A 73 -5.85 11.63 -5.36
C THR A 73 -4.37 11.91 -5.64
N TYR A 74 -3.45 11.16 -5.02
CA TYR A 74 -1.99 11.36 -5.16
C TYR A 74 -1.54 12.82 -4.95
N GLY A 75 -2.14 13.52 -4.00
CA GLY A 75 -1.84 14.91 -3.70
C GLY A 75 -0.39 15.12 -3.22
N PRO A 76 0.14 16.36 -3.27
CA PRO A 76 1.53 16.63 -2.93
C PRO A 76 1.96 16.04 -1.58
N GLY A 77 3.07 15.30 -1.60
CA GLY A 77 3.67 14.69 -0.42
C GLY A 77 2.90 13.49 0.14
N PHE A 78 1.96 12.89 -0.61
CA PHE A 78 1.27 11.67 -0.20
C PHE A 78 2.26 10.54 0.13
N GLU A 79 3.43 10.51 -0.51
CA GLU A 79 4.45 9.49 -0.29
C GLU A 79 4.90 9.44 1.17
N ALA A 80 5.09 10.60 1.80
CA ALA A 80 5.49 10.66 3.21
C ALA A 80 4.39 10.12 4.14
N ARG A 81 3.12 10.38 3.82
CA ARG A 81 1.97 9.88 4.58
C ARG A 81 1.79 8.37 4.40
N LEU A 82 1.94 7.88 3.16
CA LEU A 82 1.94 6.45 2.87
C LEU A 82 3.08 5.77 3.63
N VAL A 83 4.31 6.31 3.59
CA VAL A 83 5.44 5.77 4.36
C VAL A 83 5.10 5.68 5.84
N ALA A 84 4.56 6.73 6.45
CA ALA A 84 4.18 6.72 7.86
C ALA A 84 3.23 5.55 8.19
N SER A 85 2.26 5.25 7.32
CA SER A 85 1.34 4.12 7.50
C SER A 85 2.00 2.74 7.46
N THR A 86 3.21 2.63 6.86
CA THR A 86 3.95 1.36 6.78
C THR A 86 4.88 1.10 7.96
N LEU A 87 5.29 2.14 8.69
CA LEU A 87 6.33 2.03 9.72
C LEU A 87 5.97 1.07 10.88
N PRO A 88 4.73 1.06 11.41
CA PRO A 88 4.35 0.09 12.45
C PRO A 88 4.52 -1.36 11.99
N HIS A 89 4.23 -1.63 10.71
CA HIS A 89 4.39 -2.94 10.11
C HIS A 89 5.86 -3.30 9.90
N PHE A 90 6.69 -2.35 9.45
CA PHE A 90 8.12 -2.61 9.30
C PHE A 90 8.81 -2.90 10.63
N ALA A 91 8.31 -2.37 11.74
CA ALA A 91 8.80 -2.69 13.09
C ALA A 91 8.36 -4.08 13.58
N ASP A 92 7.34 -4.69 12.97
CA ASP A 92 6.83 -6.01 13.38
C ASP A 92 7.84 -7.13 13.03
N PRO A 93 8.25 -7.97 13.99
CA PRO A 93 9.17 -9.07 13.74
C PRO A 93 8.61 -10.15 12.80
N ARG A 94 7.29 -10.20 12.60
CA ARG A 94 6.65 -11.12 11.65
C ARG A 94 6.60 -10.56 10.23
N TYR A 95 7.00 -9.30 10.03
CA TYR A 95 7.05 -8.68 8.72
C TYR A 95 8.13 -9.33 7.84
N ALA A 96 7.76 -9.69 6.62
CA ALA A 96 8.63 -10.48 5.75
C ALA A 96 9.82 -9.66 5.25
N ARG A 97 11.00 -10.28 5.36
CA ARG A 97 12.29 -9.79 4.84
C ARG A 97 12.92 -10.94 4.05
N PRO A 98 12.67 -11.05 2.74
CA PRO A 98 13.09 -12.20 1.95
C PRO A 98 14.61 -12.46 1.99
N ASP A 99 15.40 -11.41 2.09
CA ASP A 99 16.86 -11.47 2.24
C ASP A 99 17.33 -11.43 3.71
N GLY A 100 16.39 -11.53 4.65
CA GLY A 100 16.64 -11.43 6.10
C GLY A 100 16.77 -10.01 6.64
N ARG A 101 16.80 -8.96 5.81
CA ARG A 101 17.11 -7.59 6.25
C ARG A 101 16.12 -6.53 5.76
N ARG A 102 15.79 -6.53 4.47
CA ARG A 102 15.01 -5.49 3.81
C ARG A 102 13.51 -5.79 3.92
N PRO A 103 12.68 -4.90 4.49
CA PRO A 103 11.24 -5.11 4.47
C PRO A 103 10.76 -5.09 3.02
N ARG A 104 9.89 -6.05 2.65
CA ARG A 104 9.25 -6.08 1.34
C ARG A 104 8.01 -5.19 1.33
N PHE A 105 7.87 -4.35 0.32
CA PHE A 105 6.65 -3.58 0.06
C PHE A 105 6.31 -3.66 -1.43
N VAL A 106 5.04 -3.89 -1.74
CA VAL A 106 4.57 -4.02 -3.13
C VAL A 106 3.67 -2.84 -3.49
N VAL A 107 3.91 -2.25 -4.66
CA VAL A 107 3.03 -1.23 -5.24
C VAL A 107 2.16 -1.93 -6.28
N TYR A 108 0.86 -1.96 -6.06
CA TYR A 108 -0.07 -2.38 -7.10
C TYR A 108 -0.12 -1.32 -8.21
N ARG A 109 -0.45 -1.66 -9.46
CA ARG A 109 -0.59 -0.75 -10.62
C ARG A 109 0.24 0.56 -10.53
N PRO A 110 1.59 0.49 -10.46
CA PRO A 110 2.40 1.69 -10.28
C PRO A 110 2.26 2.70 -11.43
N THR A 111 1.80 2.24 -12.60
CA THR A 111 1.50 3.07 -13.78
C THR A 111 0.32 4.03 -13.58
N ASP A 112 -0.52 3.82 -12.56
CA ASP A 112 -1.67 4.68 -12.25
C ASP A 112 -1.25 5.90 -11.42
N ILE A 113 -0.01 5.91 -10.92
CA ILE A 113 0.58 7.06 -10.21
C ILE A 113 0.98 8.11 -11.26
N PRO A 114 0.69 9.42 -11.07
CA PRO A 114 0.99 10.44 -12.08
C PRO A 114 2.47 10.56 -12.48
N ASP A 115 3.38 10.35 -11.53
CA ASP A 115 4.84 10.34 -11.71
C ASP A 115 5.42 9.12 -10.97
N PRO A 116 5.34 7.90 -11.55
CA PRO A 116 5.73 6.68 -10.83
C PRO A 116 7.19 6.69 -10.41
N ALA A 117 8.08 7.15 -11.30
CA ALA A 117 9.52 7.18 -11.04
C ALA A 117 9.87 8.16 -9.91
N GLY A 118 9.33 9.39 -9.96
CA GLY A 118 9.55 10.37 -8.90
C GLY A 118 8.87 9.99 -7.60
N SER A 119 7.68 9.39 -7.63
CA SER A 119 7.03 8.87 -6.41
C SER A 119 7.84 7.74 -5.78
N VAL A 120 8.38 6.80 -6.56
CA VAL A 120 9.29 5.76 -6.04
C VAL A 120 10.54 6.40 -5.42
N ALA A 121 11.14 7.41 -6.04
CA ALA A 121 12.28 8.12 -5.47
C ALA A 121 11.94 8.81 -4.14
N ARG A 122 10.78 9.47 -4.05
CA ARG A 122 10.28 10.14 -2.83
C ARG A 122 9.94 9.14 -1.73
N LEU A 123 9.31 8.01 -2.07
CA LEU A 123 9.05 6.92 -1.13
C LEU A 123 10.36 6.37 -0.55
N ARG A 124 11.37 6.10 -1.40
CA ARG A 124 12.69 5.65 -0.93
C ARG A 124 13.35 6.66 -0.02
N ALA A 125 13.32 7.95 -0.36
CA ALA A 125 13.87 9.00 0.49
C ALA A 125 13.16 9.09 1.85
N ALA A 126 11.82 8.99 1.85
CA ALA A 126 11.03 9.02 3.08
C ALA A 126 11.25 7.79 3.97
N TRP A 127 11.32 6.57 3.41
CA TRP A 127 11.69 5.38 4.18
C TRP A 127 13.12 5.47 4.72
N ALA A 128 14.07 5.97 3.94
CA ALA A 128 15.44 6.18 4.40
C ALA A 128 15.50 7.15 5.58
N ALA A 129 14.79 8.27 5.51
CA ALA A 129 14.66 9.23 6.61
C ALA A 129 14.02 8.61 7.87
N ALA A 130 13.15 7.62 7.70
CA ALA A 130 12.53 6.86 8.78
C ALA A 130 13.36 5.65 9.28
N GLY A 131 14.61 5.49 8.81
CA GLY A 131 15.51 4.41 9.26
C GLY A 131 15.44 3.11 8.44
N HIS A 132 14.73 3.13 7.30
CA HIS A 132 14.59 1.98 6.39
C HIS A 132 15.14 2.31 4.98
N PRO A 133 16.47 2.52 4.81
CA PRO A 133 17.05 2.96 3.55
C PRO A 133 16.94 1.94 2.40
N GLU A 134 16.74 0.67 2.73
CA GLU A 134 16.74 -0.42 1.76
C GLU A 134 15.44 -1.21 1.82
N VAL A 135 14.35 -0.61 1.34
CA VAL A 135 13.08 -1.33 1.13
C VAL A 135 13.16 -2.12 -0.17
N GLU A 136 12.85 -3.42 -0.09
CA GLU A 136 12.68 -4.27 -1.26
C GLU A 136 11.32 -3.95 -1.89
N LEU A 137 11.33 -3.37 -3.10
CA LEU A 137 10.10 -2.99 -3.80
C LEU A 137 9.71 -4.04 -4.83
N GLY A 138 8.46 -4.50 -4.74
CA GLY A 138 7.78 -5.23 -5.81
C GLY A 138 6.75 -4.35 -6.50
N ALA A 139 6.33 -4.76 -7.69
CA ALA A 139 5.26 -4.13 -8.43
C ALA A 139 4.30 -5.19 -8.98
N VAL A 140 3.00 -4.94 -8.88
CA VAL A 140 2.00 -5.70 -9.65
C VAL A 140 1.71 -4.90 -10.92
N LEU A 141 2.26 -5.37 -12.03
CA LEU A 141 2.02 -4.78 -13.34
C LEU A 141 0.85 -5.50 -14.00
N PHE A 142 -0.05 -4.73 -14.57
CA PHE A 142 -1.07 -5.26 -15.47
C PHE A 142 -0.57 -5.05 -16.88
N HIS A 143 -0.21 -6.13 -17.56
CA HIS A 143 -0.25 -6.10 -19.01
C HIS A 143 -1.71 -6.21 -19.40
N VAL A 144 -2.32 -5.09 -19.78
CA VAL A 144 -3.53 -5.17 -20.59
C VAL A 144 -3.09 -5.37 -22.03
N GLU A 145 -2.58 -6.56 -22.33
CA GLU A 145 -2.67 -7.12 -23.67
C GLU A 145 -3.23 -8.53 -23.51
N GLY A 146 -4.51 -8.66 -23.81
CA GLY A 146 -5.16 -9.95 -24.03
C GLY A 146 -5.49 -10.07 -25.50
N GLU A 147 -4.50 -10.38 -26.33
CA GLU A 147 -4.72 -10.92 -27.67
C GLU A 147 -4.54 -12.43 -27.61
N SER A 148 -5.58 -13.08 -27.14
CA SER A 148 -6.14 -14.11 -27.99
C SER A 148 -7.63 -14.06 -27.65
N ARG A 149 -8.51 -14.59 -28.51
CA ARG A 149 -9.35 -15.54 -27.78
C ARG A 149 -8.38 -16.65 -27.40
N VAL A 150 -8.11 -16.73 -26.10
CA VAL A 150 -7.12 -17.58 -25.44
C VAL A 150 -6.86 -18.88 -26.20
N GLU A 151 -5.63 -19.03 -26.70
CA GLU A 151 -4.93 -20.28 -27.03
C GLU A 151 -3.45 -20.10 -26.71
#